data_AF-A0A6C0BVF5-F1
#
_entry.id   AF-A0A6C0BVF5-F1
#
_cell.length_a   1.000
_cell.length_b   1.000
_cell.length_c   1.000
_cell.angle_alpha   90.00
_cell.angle_beta   90.00
_cell.angle_gamma   90.00
#
_symmetry.space_group_name_H-M   'P 1'
#
loop_
_entity.id
_entity.type
_entity.pdbx_description
1 polymer ?
#
loop_
_entity_poly.entity_id
_entity_poly.type
_entity_poly.pdbx_seq_one_letter_code
_entity_poly.pdbx_strand_id
1 'polypeptide(L)' 'MASVFVISAVISIIYFIIRFVEMRFVEKENKPLKFLVRDSLLVYFSVVCGTFIIDQLKPVIQDVGDKIAPAVFTDNPGF' A
#
# COMPACT_ATOMS: atom_id res chain seq x y z
N MET A 1 13.65 6.65 -2.33
CA MET A 1 12.42 5.84 -2.22
C MET A 1 11.56 6.23 -3.41
N ALA A 2 11.21 5.32 -4.32
CA ALA A 2 10.37 5.69 -5.46
C ALA A 2 9.07 6.31 -4.93
N SER A 3 8.61 7.40 -5.53
CA SER A 3 7.42 8.11 -5.08
C SER A 3 6.26 7.12 -5.00
N VAL A 4 5.55 7.08 -3.87
CA VAL A 4 4.41 6.16 -3.64
C VAL A 4 3.41 6.24 -4.80
N PHE A 5 3.21 7.44 -5.36
CA PHE A 5 2.39 7.69 -6.55
C PHE A 5 2.84 6.92 -7.80
N VAL A 6 4.15 6.76 -8.01
CA VAL A 6 4.70 5.98 -9.14
C VAL A 6 4.49 4.50 -8.90
N ILE A 7 4.72 4.02 -7.67
CA ILE A 7 4.51 2.61 -7.31
C ILE A 7 3.02 2.26 -7.46
N SER A 8 2.11 3.08 -6.92
CA SER A 8 0.68 2.86 -7.01
C SER A 8 0.17 2.91 -8.45
N ALA A 9 0.75 3.77 -9.31
CA ALA A 9 0.44 3.81 -10.74
C ALA A 9 0.89 2.54 -11.47
N VAL A 10 2.09 2.03 -11.17
CA VAL A 10 2.57 0.77 -11.75
C VAL A 10 1.67 -0.39 -11.33
N ILE A 11 1.29 -0.47 -10.05
CA ILE A 11 0.39 -1.51 -9.53
C ILE A 11 -0.98 -1.44 -10.21
N SER A 12 -1.57 -0.25 -10.37
CA SER A 12 -2.88 -0.10 -11.02
C SER A 12 -2.83 -0.44 -12.51
N ILE A 13 -1.73 -0.14 -13.21
CA ILE A 13 -1.52 -0.54 -14.61
C ILE A 13 -1.42 -2.06 -14.73
N ILE A 14 -0.65 -2.72 -13.86
CA ILE A 14 -0.54 -4.19 -13.85
C ILE A 14 -1.92 -4.82 -13.60
N TYR A 15 -2.67 -4.31 -12.63
CA TYR A 15 -4.05 -4.75 -12.37
C TYR A 15 -4.94 -4.59 -13.61
N PHE A 16 -4.88 -3.44 -14.27
CA PHE A 16 -5.64 -3.17 -15.50
C PHE A 16 -5.28 -4.17 -16.60
N ILE A 17 -3.99 -4.44 -16.85
CA ILE A 17 -3.54 -5.38 -17.88
C ILE A 17 -4.03 -6.80 -17.58
N ILE A 18 -3.85 -7.28 -16.35
CA ILE A 18 -4.28 -8.63 -15.95
C ILE A 18 -5.79 -8.80 -16.17
N ARG A 19 -6.58 -7.84 -15.69
CA ARG A 19 -8.04 -7.87 -15.83
C ARG A 19 -8.52 -7.69 -17.27
N PHE A 20 -7.79 -6.91 -18.07
CA PHE A 20 -8.05 -6.79 -19.50
C PHE A 20 -7.82 -8.13 -20.22
N VAL A 21 -6.72 -8.83 -19.89
CA VAL A 21 -6.42 -10.17 -20.40
C VAL A 21 -7.49 -11.17 -19.94
N GLU A 22 -7.90 -11.13 -18.67
CA GLU A 22 -8.95 -12.00 -18.13
C GLU A 22 -10.27 -11.84 -18.89
N MET A 23 -10.69 -10.60 -19.14
CA MET A 23 -11.90 -10.31 -19.91
C MET A 23 -11.79 -10.80 -21.37
N ARG A 24 -10.60 -10.71 -21.97
CA ARG A 24 -10.34 -11.11 -23.36
C ARG A 24 -10.28 -12.64 -23.55
N PHE A 25 -9.69 -13.37 -22.61
CA PHE A 25 -9.38 -14.80 -22.79
C PHE A 25 -10.21 -15.75 -21.92
N VAL A 26 -10.62 -15.32 -20.72
CA VAL A 26 -11.32 -16.18 -19.76
C VAL A 26 -12.83 -15.99 -19.88
N GLU A 27 -13.32 -14.76 -19.67
CA GLU A 27 -14.76 -14.50 -19.63
C GLU A 27 -15.40 -14.54 -21.04
N LYS A 28 -14.65 -14.17 -22.09
CA LYS A 28 -15.13 -14.04 -23.48
C LYS A 28 -16.34 -13.10 -23.65
N GLU A 29 -16.75 -12.41 -22.58
CA GLU A 29 -17.78 -11.39 -22.57
C GLU A 29 -17.14 -10.01 -22.63
N ASN A 30 -17.60 -9.17 -23.54
CA ASN A 30 -17.11 -7.80 -23.66
C ASN A 30 -17.79 -6.89 -22.63
N LYS A 31 -17.44 -7.02 -21.34
CA LYS A 31 -17.77 -6.01 -20.33
C LYS A 31 -17.24 -4.64 -20.77
N PRO A 32 -17.97 -3.54 -20.52
CA PRO A 32 -17.52 -2.24 -21.01
C PRO A 32 -16.29 -1.77 -20.21
N LEU A 33 -15.24 -1.37 -20.94
CA LEU A 33 -13.93 -0.94 -20.43
C LEU A 33 -13.99 0.13 -19.33
N LYS A 34 -15.08 0.91 -19.28
CA LYS A 34 -15.34 1.92 -18.24
C LYS A 34 -15.33 1.34 -16.83
N PHE A 35 -15.80 0.10 -16.64
CA PHE A 35 -15.78 -0.55 -15.32
C PHE A 35 -14.35 -0.89 -14.92
N LEU A 36 -13.57 -1.40 -15.87
CA LEU A 36 -12.18 -1.77 -15.62
C LEU A 36 -11.31 -0.56 -15.25
N VAL A 37 -11.51 0.57 -15.93
CA VAL A 37 -10.83 1.82 -15.60
C VAL A 37 -11.22 2.29 -14.19
N ARG A 38 -12.51 2.27 -13.84
CA ARG A 38 -12.98 2.61 -12.49
C ARG A 38 -12.31 1.75 -11.42
N ASP A 39 -12.23 0.45 -11.64
CA ASP A 39 -11.64 -0.48 -10.68
C ASP A 39 -10.12 -0.26 -10.54
N SER A 40 -9.42 0.00 -11.65
CA SER A 40 -7.99 0.35 -11.60
C SER A 40 -7.71 1.65 -10.83
N LEU A 41 -8.60 2.65 -10.95
CA LEU A 41 -8.51 3.89 -10.16
C LEU A 41 -8.76 3.61 -8.67
N LEU A 42 -9.71 2.74 -8.33
CA LEU A 42 -9.93 2.33 -6.94
C LEU A 42 -8.70 1.62 -6.36
N VAL A 43 -8.03 0.75 -7.11
CA VAL A 43 -6.78 0.10 -6.69
C VAL A 43 -5.69 1.14 -6.44
N TYR A 44 -5.52 2.11 -7.34
CA TYR A 44 -4.58 3.21 -7.16
C TYR A 44 -4.85 3.99 -5.86
N PHE A 45 -6.09 4.42 -5.64
CA PHE A 45 -6.48 5.14 -4.43
C PHE A 45 -6.28 4.31 -3.18
N SER A 46 -6.59 3.01 -3.22
CA SER A 46 -6.39 2.10 -2.09
C SER A 46 -4.92 2.04 -1.65
N VAL A 47 -3.98 1.94 -2.60
CA VAL A 47 -2.54 1.91 -2.28
C VAL A 47 -2.07 3.24 -1.69
N VAL A 48 -2.50 4.37 -2.27
CA VAL A 48 -2.15 5.71 -1.76
C VAL A 48 -2.70 5.93 -0.35
N CYS A 49 -3.99 5.66 -0.13
CA CYS A 49 -4.64 5.79 1.16
C CYS A 49 -4.04 4.84 2.20
N GLY A 50 -3.81 3.58 1.85
CA GLY A 50 -3.19 2.60 2.74
C GLY A 50 -1.79 3.02 3.18
N THR A 51 -0.99 3.55 2.25
CA THR A 51 0.34 4.08 2.57
C THR A 51 0.25 5.28 3.52
N PHE A 52 -0.68 6.20 3.27
CA PHE A 52 -0.90 7.37 4.14
C PHE A 52 -1.36 6.98 5.56
N ILE A 53 -2.24 5.98 5.68
CA ILE A 53 -2.67 5.44 6.98
C ILE A 53 -1.47 4.81 7.71
N ILE A 54 -0.67 3.99 7.03
CA ILE A 54 0.51 3.37 7.62
C ILE A 54 1.51 4.44 8.08
N ASP A 55 1.75 5.48 7.29
CA ASP A 55 2.65 6.56 7.65
C ASP A 55 2.18 7.33 8.89
N GLN A 56 0.87 7.51 9.08
CA GLN A 56 0.31 8.08 10.30
C GLN A 56 0.38 7.14 11.51
N LEU A 57 0.31 5.83 11.29
CA LEU A 57 0.38 4.83 12.37
C LEU A 57 1.82 4.52 12.82
N LYS A 58 2.82 4.70 11.95
CA LYS A 58 4.24 4.50 12.28
C LYS A 58 4.68 5.14 13.61
N PRO A 59 4.43 6.44 13.88
CA PRO A 59 4.83 7.04 15.16
C PRO A 59 4.12 6.40 16.35
N VAL A 60 2.85 6.02 16.22
CA VAL A 60 2.10 5.35 17.29
C VAL A 60 2.68 3.96 17.58
N ILE A 61 3.04 3.21 16.53
CA ILE A 61 3.62 1.88 16.66
C ILE A 61 5.04 1.94 17.24
N GLN A 62 5.85 2.92 16.83
CA GLN A 62 7.20 3.13 17.37
C GLN A 62 7.16 3.57 18.84
N ASP A 63 6.26 4.48 19.20
CA ASP A 63 6.11 4.98 20.57
C ASP A 63 5.60 3.89 21.53
N VAL A 64 4.85 2.90 21.04
CA VAL A 64 4.50 1.69 21.81
C VAL A 64 5.69 0.73 21.92
N GLY A 65 6.48 0.56 20.86
CA GLY A 65 7.68 -0.28 20.85
C GLY A 65 8.76 0.18 21.82
N ASP A 66 9.04 1.48 21.87
CA ASP A 66 10.04 2.07 22.79
C ASP A 66 9.58 2.05 24.25
N LYS A 67 8.27 2.09 24.53
CA LYS A 67 7.74 2.01 25.90
C LYS A 67 7.79 0.60 26.50
N ILE A 68 8.02 -0.44 25.70
CA ILE A 68 8.08 -1.83 26.17
C ILE A 68 9.47 -2.20 26.72
N ALA A 69 10.52 -1.43 26.40
CA ALA A 69 11.85 -1.62 26.96
C ALA A 69 12.07 -0.67 28.17
N PRO A 70 12.01 -1.14 29.43
CA PRO A 70 12.36 -0.30 30.56
C PRO A 70 13.87 -0.01 30.49
N ALA A 71 14.24 1.23 30.16
CA ALA A 71 15.63 1.74 30.14
C ALA A 71 16.29 1.80 31.55
N VAL A 72 15.77 1.06 32.52
CA VAL A 72 16.21 1.06 33.92
C VAL A 72 17.50 0.26 34.15
N PHE A 73 17.96 -0.52 33.17
CA PHE A 73 19.19 -1.33 33.29
C PHE A 73 20.23 -1.10 32.19
N THR A 74 20.13 -0.01 31.42
CA THR A 74 21.08 0.30 30.33
C THR A 74 21.94 1.53 30.59
N ASP A 75 21.86 2.15 31.77
CA ASP A 75 22.73 3.27 32.09
C ASP A 75 24.16 2.79 32.30
N ASN A 76 25.13 3.46 31.67
CA ASN A 76 26.53 3.06 31.75
C ASN A 76 27.00 3.26 33.19
N PRO A 77 27.53 2.22 33.87
CA PRO A 77 27.84 2.37 35.27
C PRO A 77 28.90 3.45 35.48
N GLY A 78 28.59 4.43 36.32
CA GLY A 78 29.52 5.47 36.76
C GLY A 78 30.50 4.91 37.78
N PHE A 79 31.47 4.13 37.31
CA PHE A 79 32.74 3.91 38.01
C PHE A 79 33.88 4.42 37.15
#